data_AF-A0A2K3KHT1-F1
#
_entry.id   AF-A0A2K3KHT1-F1
#
_cell.length_a   1.000
_cell.length_b   1.000
_cell.length_c   1.000
_cell.angle_alpha   90.00
_cell.angle_beta   90.00
_cell.angle_gamma   90.00
#
_symmetry.space_group_name_H-M   'P 1'
#
loop_
_entity.id
_entity.type
_entity.pdbx_description
1 polymer ?
#
loop_
_entity_poly.entity_id
_entity_poly.type
_entity_poly.pdbx_seq_one_letter_code
_entity_poly.pdbx_strand_id
1 'polypeptide(L)'
;MRGHLGPACNAVGYVDRQTWGVNHLYSQPVWTRSKACTLSSPASGHFRKDAPAWCHAPFEPEGLLSSISAILSGTIGIHYGHVLIHFKGHSERLKQWLSMGFVLFILGITLHFTN
;
A
#
# COMPACT_ATOMS: atom_id res chain seq x y z
N MET A 1 13.72 -21.12 6.94
CA MET A 1 14.58 -19.90 6.87
C MET A 1 13.83 -18.77 7.55
N ARG A 2 14.41 -18.12 8.57
CA ARG A 2 13.74 -17.02 9.29
C ARG A 2 14.01 -15.72 8.53
N GLY A 3 12.97 -15.07 8.02
CA GLY A 3 13.11 -13.81 7.27
C GLY A 3 13.63 -12.68 8.16
N HIS A 4 14.35 -11.72 7.57
CA HIS A 4 14.81 -10.53 8.27
C HIS A 4 13.62 -9.59 8.51
N LEU A 5 13.27 -9.31 9.78
CA LEU A 5 12.12 -8.47 10.16
C LEU A 5 12.46 -6.96 10.21
N GLY A 6 13.47 -6.55 9.44
CA GLY A 6 13.86 -5.14 9.34
C GLY A 6 12.75 -4.32 8.68
N PRO A 7 12.59 -3.02 9.02
CA PRO A 7 11.52 -2.17 8.46
C PRO A 7 11.47 -2.15 6.93
N ALA A 8 12.62 -2.23 6.26
CA ALA A 8 12.70 -2.27 4.80
C ALA A 8 12.38 -3.64 4.18
N CYS A 9 12.34 -4.70 4.99
CA CYS A 9 12.06 -6.08 4.61
C CYS A 9 10.58 -6.43 4.85
N ASN A 10 9.68 -5.60 4.31
CA ASN A 10 8.24 -5.79 4.40
C ASN A 10 7.64 -6.34 3.08
N ALA A 11 6.44 -6.90 3.14
CA ALA A 11 5.78 -7.54 2.00
C ALA A 11 5.52 -6.57 0.83
N VAL A 12 5.14 -5.31 1.11
CA VAL A 12 4.87 -4.30 0.08
C VAL A 12 6.13 -4.01 -0.74
N GLY A 13 7.23 -3.70 -0.04
CA GLY A 13 8.51 -3.46 -0.69
C GLY A 13 9.10 -4.71 -1.34
N TYR A 14 8.72 -5.92 -0.93
CA TYR A 14 9.08 -7.15 -1.64
C TYR A 14 8.38 -7.23 -3.00
N VAL A 15 7.06 -7.00 -3.01
CA VAL A 15 6.26 -7.01 -4.25
C VAL A 15 6.78 -5.96 -5.23
N ASP A 16 7.00 -4.72 -4.79
CA ASP A 16 7.46 -3.63 -5.67
C ASP A 16 8.83 -3.95 -6.31
N ARG A 17 9.76 -4.53 -5.54
CA ARG A 17 11.08 -4.96 -6.06
C ARG A 17 10.96 -6.12 -7.05
N GLN A 18 10.04 -7.05 -6.79
CA GLN A 18 9.83 -8.19 -7.68
C GLN A 18 9.15 -7.79 -9.00
N THR A 19 8.21 -6.84 -8.96
CA THR A 19 7.44 -6.43 -10.14
C THR A 19 8.13 -5.36 -10.97
N TRP A 20 8.76 -4.37 -10.34
CA TRP A 20 9.36 -3.21 -11.02
C TRP A 20 10.89 -3.24 -11.06
N GLY A 21 11.52 -4.07 -10.22
CA GLY A 21 12.98 -4.14 -10.12
C GLY A 21 13.58 -3.01 -9.28
N VAL A 22 14.76 -3.26 -8.69
CA VAL A 22 15.40 -2.32 -7.74
C VAL A 22 15.75 -0.95 -8.31
N ASN A 23 15.93 -0.86 -9.63
CA ASN A 23 16.26 0.38 -10.32
C ASN A 23 15.06 1.35 -10.45
N HIS A 24 13.84 0.86 -10.28
CA HIS A 24 12.63 1.68 -10.32
C HIS A 24 12.34 2.36 -8.98
N LEU A 25 12.84 1.81 -7.86
CA LEU A 25 12.54 2.36 -6.54
C LEU A 25 13.34 3.64 -6.28
N TYR A 26 12.76 4.55 -5.49
CA TYR A 26 13.48 5.73 -5.03
C TYR A 26 14.76 5.32 -4.31
N SER A 27 15.89 5.87 -4.78
CA SER A 27 17.21 5.62 -4.20
C SER A 27 17.39 6.29 -2.84
N GLN A 28 16.56 7.29 -2.52
CA GLN A 28 16.53 7.92 -1.21
C GLN A 28 15.75 7.04 -0.22
N PRO A 29 16.40 6.48 0.81
CA PRO A 29 15.72 5.57 1.74
C PRO A 29 14.75 6.33 2.63
N VAL A 30 13.48 5.91 2.66
CA VAL A 30 12.46 6.44 3.59
C VAL A 30 12.90 6.32 5.05
N TRP A 31 13.73 5.32 5.36
CA TRP A 31 14.20 5.04 6.72
C TRP A 31 15.36 5.90 7.21
N THR A 32 15.94 6.75 6.34
CA THR A 32 17.06 7.66 6.64
C THR A 32 16.86 8.48 7.92
N ARG A 33 15.61 8.89 8.18
CA ARG A 33 15.23 9.74 9.32
C ARG A 33 14.93 8.95 10.60
N SER A 34 15.00 7.63 10.57
CA SER A 34 14.72 6.79 11.74
C SER A 34 15.85 6.86 12.77
N LYS A 35 15.52 6.72 14.06
CA LYS A 35 16.50 6.69 15.17
C LYS A 35 17.56 5.58 15.03
N ALA A 36 17.23 4.51 14.30
CA ALA A 36 18.17 3.43 14.00
C ALA A 36 19.20 3.84 12.94
N CYS A 37 18.86 4.77 12.05
CA CYS A 37 19.70 5.18 10.93
C CYS A 37 20.45 6.50 11.18
N THR A 38 19.90 7.44 11.94
CA THR A 38 20.54 8.74 12.22
C THR A 38 20.32 9.22 13.66
N LEU A 39 21.28 9.97 14.21
CA LEU A 39 21.15 10.65 15.50
C LEU A 39 20.31 11.93 15.41
N SER A 40 20.14 12.48 14.20
CA SER A 40 19.38 13.71 13.96
C SER A 40 17.86 13.50 13.88
N SER A 41 17.39 12.26 14.09
CA SER A 41 15.96 11.92 14.05
C SER A 41 15.15 12.86 14.96
N PRO A 42 14.06 13.49 14.48
CA PRO A 42 13.32 13.14 13.26
C PRO A 42 13.80 13.87 12.00
N ALA A 43 14.79 14.74 12.06
CA ALA A 43 15.38 15.36 10.87
C ALA A 43 16.24 14.36 10.10
N SER A 44 16.50 14.66 8.83
CA SER A 44 17.56 13.98 8.07
C SER A 44 18.92 14.38 8.62
N GLY A 45 19.86 13.44 8.59
CA GLY A 45 21.22 13.64 9.06
C GLY A 45 22.13 12.56 8.50
N HIS A 46 23.40 12.60 8.88
CA HIS A 46 24.34 11.56 8.48
C HIS A 46 23.90 10.21 9.05
N PHE A 47 24.19 9.13 8.32
CA PHE A 47 23.98 7.79 8.85
C PHE A 47 24.90 7.56 10.06
N ARG A 48 24.41 6.78 11.01
CA ARG A 48 25.23 6.30 12.11
C ARG A 48 26.30 5.35 11.59
N LYS A 49 27.46 5.31 12.25
CA LYS A 49 28.54 4.38 11.90
C LYS A 49 28.14 2.91 12.06
N ASP A 50 27.22 2.64 12.98
CA ASP A 50 26.60 1.34 13.27
C ASP A 50 25.22 1.18 12.63
N ALA A 51 24.89 1.98 11.61
CA ALA A 51 23.59 1.91 10.97
C ALA A 51 23.36 0.53 10.30
N PRO A 52 22.20 -0.11 10.52
CA PRO A 52 21.86 -1.35 9.82
C PRO A 52 21.84 -1.20 8.30
N ALA A 53 22.20 -2.25 7.55
CA ALA A 53 22.23 -2.21 6.08
C ALA A 53 20.88 -1.80 5.45
N TRP A 54 19.76 -2.15 6.08
CA TRP A 54 18.42 -1.79 5.60
C TRP A 54 18.12 -0.28 5.68
N CYS A 55 18.94 0.51 6.38
CA CYS A 55 18.87 1.98 6.36
C CYS A 55 19.14 2.57 4.97
N HIS A 56 19.84 1.84 4.10
CA HIS A 56 20.13 2.23 2.72
C HIS A 56 19.18 1.58 1.71
N ALA A 57 18.20 0.80 2.17
CA ALA A 57 17.33 0.07 1.26
C ALA A 57 16.43 1.04 0.47
N PRO A 58 16.40 0.95 -0.87
CA PRO A 58 15.49 1.74 -1.69
C PRO A 58 14.05 1.32 -1.41
N PHE A 59 13.13 2.27 -1.53
CA PHE A 59 11.72 2.07 -1.18
C PHE A 59 10.81 2.90 -2.07
N GLU A 60 9.62 2.38 -2.36
CA GLU A 60 8.63 3.03 -3.20
C GLU A 60 7.47 3.46 -2.29
N PRO A 61 7.36 4.76 -1.94
CA PRO A 61 6.38 5.22 -0.96
C PRO A 61 4.94 5.04 -1.40
N GLU A 62 4.67 5.12 -2.70
CA GLU A 62 3.32 4.93 -3.24
C GLU A 62 3.02 3.46 -3.49
N GLY A 63 4.02 2.70 -3.94
CA GLY A 63 3.98 1.25 -4.14
C GLY A 63 2.93 0.76 -5.15
N LEU A 64 3.09 -0.46 -5.66
CA LEU A 64 2.09 -1.07 -6.53
C LEU A 64 0.80 -1.33 -5.78
N LEU A 65 0.89 -1.95 -4.60
CA LEU A 65 -0.28 -2.35 -3.82
C LEU A 65 -1.08 -1.15 -3.32
N SER A 66 -0.42 -0.08 -2.90
CA SER A 66 -1.11 1.13 -2.46
C SER A 66 -1.71 1.89 -3.66
N SER A 67 -1.04 1.92 -4.81
CA SER A 67 -1.63 2.43 -6.07
C SER A 67 -2.90 1.68 -6.48
N ILE A 68 -2.88 0.33 -6.45
CA ILE A 68 -4.06 -0.49 -6.77
C ILE A 68 -5.19 -0.19 -5.77
N SER A 69 -4.87 -0.15 -4.48
CA SER A 69 -5.84 0.19 -3.43
C SER A 69 -6.47 1.57 -3.64
N ALA A 70 -5.67 2.58 -4.00
CA ALA A 70 -6.12 3.94 -4.26
C ALA A 70 -7.06 4.01 -5.47
N ILE A 71 -6.71 3.35 -6.58
CA ILE A 71 -7.55 3.28 -7.78
C ILE A 71 -8.88 2.60 -7.48
N LEU A 72 -8.86 1.43 -6.84
CA LEU A 72 -10.07 0.68 -6.51
C LEU A 72 -10.97 1.48 -5.54
N SER A 73 -10.39 2.03 -4.49
CA SER A 73 -11.15 2.84 -3.51
C SER A 73 -11.75 4.09 -4.15
N GLY A 74 -10.99 4.77 -5.01
CA GLY A 74 -11.44 5.95 -5.75
C GLY A 74 -12.60 5.63 -6.69
N THR A 75 -12.50 4.56 -7.47
CA THR A 75 -13.57 4.14 -8.39
C THR A 75 -14.85 3.71 -7.66
N ILE A 76 -14.73 2.98 -6.54
CA ILE A 76 -15.87 2.63 -5.68
C ILE A 76 -16.53 3.89 -5.12
N GLY A 77 -15.74 4.86 -4.65
CA GLY A 77 -16.23 6.14 -4.16
C GLY A 77 -17.01 6.92 -5.23
N ILE A 78 -16.49 6.98 -6.45
CA ILE A 78 -17.18 7.60 -7.60
C ILE A 78 -18.50 6.88 -7.88
N HIS A 79 -18.51 5.55 -7.89
CA HIS A 79 -19.73 4.77 -8.10
C HIS A 79 -20.79 5.09 -7.03
N TYR A 80 -20.39 5.17 -5.76
CA TYR A 80 -21.32 5.48 -4.67
C TYR A 80 -21.83 6.93 -4.76
N GLY A 81 -20.97 7.87 -5.17
CA GLY A 81 -21.37 9.24 -5.48
C GLY A 81 -22.41 9.30 -6.61
N HIS A 82 -22.19 8.55 -7.69
CA HIS A 82 -23.14 8.44 -8.79
C HIS A 82 -24.49 7.88 -8.32
N VAL A 83 -24.49 6.84 -7.48
CA VAL A 83 -25.71 6.27 -6.89
C VAL A 83 -26.47 7.32 -6.06
N LEU A 84 -25.77 8.13 -5.26
CA LEU A 84 -26.39 9.18 -4.43
C LEU A 84 -27.09 10.25 -5.28
N ILE A 85 -26.48 10.63 -6.40
CA ILE A 85 -27.00 11.69 -7.29
C ILE A 85 -28.22 11.17 -8.07
N HIS A 86 -28.13 9.96 -8.64
CA HIS A 86 -29.16 9.40 -9.52
C HIS A 86 -30.34 8.76 -8.79
N PHE A 87 -30.10 8.06 -7.67
CA PHE A 87 -31.15 7.40 -6.90
C PHE A 87 -31.49 8.24 -5.67
N LYS A 88 -32.76 8.66 -5.56
CA LYS A 88 -33.25 9.44 -4.40
C LYS A 88 -33.90 8.56 -3.33
N GLY A 89 -34.44 7.40 -3.72
CA GLY A 89 -35.05 6.44 -2.80
C GLY A 89 -34.00 5.68 -1.98
N HIS A 90 -34.24 5.51 -0.68
CA HIS A 90 -33.36 4.75 0.21
C HIS A 90 -33.24 3.28 -0.20
N SER A 91 -34.36 2.64 -0.57
CA SER A 91 -34.37 1.23 -1.01
C SER A 91 -33.50 1.01 -2.25
N GLU A 92 -33.60 1.90 -3.24
CA GLU A 92 -32.81 1.79 -4.48
C GLU A 92 -31.32 1.99 -4.23
N ARG A 93 -30.94 2.96 -3.38
CA ARG A 93 -29.54 3.14 -2.97
C ARG A 93 -28.98 1.90 -2.30
N LEU A 94 -29.75 1.35 -1.34
CA LEU A 94 -29.36 0.16 -0.62
C LEU A 94 -29.19 -1.04 -1.56
N LYS A 95 -30.10 -1.20 -2.54
CA LYS A 95 -29.99 -2.25 -3.56
C LYS A 95 -28.69 -2.15 -4.36
N GLN A 96 -28.31 -0.96 -4.82
CA GLN A 96 -27.06 -0.76 -5.56
C GLN A 96 -25.83 -1.05 -4.70
N TRP A 97 -25.78 -0.53 -3.47
CA TRP A 97 -24.65 -0.74 -2.57
C TRP A 97 -24.51 -2.19 -2.11
N LEU A 98 -25.62 -2.86 -1.79
CA LEU A 98 -25.61 -4.29 -1.44
C LEU A 98 -25.17 -5.14 -2.63
N SER A 99 -25.63 -4.83 -3.85
CA SER A 99 -25.20 -5.54 -5.05
C SER A 99 -23.69 -5.42 -5.27
N MET A 100 -23.14 -4.21 -5.17
CA MET A 100 -21.69 -3.98 -5.29
C MET A 100 -20.92 -4.70 -4.17
N GLY A 101 -21.40 -4.61 -2.93
CA GLY A 101 -20.81 -5.29 -1.78
C GLY A 101 -20.80 -6.82 -1.96
N PHE A 102 -21.86 -7.40 -2.49
CA PHE A 102 -21.95 -8.83 -2.76
C PHE A 102 -20.96 -9.27 -3.84
N VAL A 103 -20.81 -8.50 -4.92
CA VAL A 103 -19.80 -8.75 -5.96
C VAL A 103 -18.38 -8.71 -5.39
N LEU A 104 -18.04 -7.65 -4.63
CA LEU A 104 -16.73 -7.52 -3.98
C LEU A 104 -16.48 -8.64 -2.96
N PHE A 105 -17.52 -9.07 -2.24
CA PHE A 105 -17.42 -10.19 -1.30
C PHE A 105 -17.08 -11.50 -2.02
N ILE A 106 -17.78 -11.84 -3.11
CA ILE A 106 -17.46 -13.04 -3.91
C ILE A 106 -16.04 -12.97 -4.47
N LEU A 107 -15.64 -11.81 -5.01
CA LEU A 107 -14.28 -11.63 -5.53
C LEU A 107 -13.24 -11.80 -4.43
N GLY A 108 -13.48 -11.22 -3.25
CA GLY A 108 -12.61 -11.36 -2.08
C GLY A 108 -12.49 -12.80 -1.59
N ILE A 109 -13.60 -13.54 -1.50
CA ILE A 109 -13.63 -14.97 -1.17
C ILE A 109 -12.85 -15.77 -2.21
N THR A 110 -13.10 -15.51 -3.50
CA THR A 110 -12.41 -16.20 -4.59
C THR A 110 -10.91 -15.95 -4.52
N LEU A 111 -10.47 -14.71 -4.38
CA LEU A 111 -9.05 -14.34 -4.23
C LEU A 111 -8.43 -14.97 -2.98
N HIS A 112 -9.15 -15.04 -1.87
CA HIS A 112 -8.65 -15.63 -0.63
C HIS A 112 -8.43 -17.15 -0.74
N PHE A 113 -9.30 -17.85 -1.47
CA PHE A 113 -9.21 -19.31 -1.64
C PHE A 113 -8.52 -19.75 -2.94
N THR A 114 -8.19 -18.82 -3.84
CA THR A 114 -7.41 -19.09 -5.05
C THR A 114 -5.92 -19.02 -4.70
N ASN A 115 -5.40 -20.16 -4.22
CA ASN A 115 -4.00 -20.44 -3.82
C ASN A 115 -3.43 -19.57 -2.70
#